data_AF-Q2W6K0-F1
#
_entry.id   AF-Q2W6K0-F1
#
_cell.length_a   1.000
_cell.length_b   1.000
_cell.length_c   1.000
_cell.angle_alpha   90.00
_cell.angle_beta   90.00
_cell.angle_gamma   90.00
#
_symmetry.space_group_name_H-M   'P 1'
#
loop_
_entity.id
_entity.type
_entity.pdbx_description
1 polymer ?
#
loop_
_entity_poly.entity_id
_entity_poly.type
_entity_poly.pdbx_seq_one_letter_code
_entity_poly.pdbx_strand_id
1 'polypeptide(L)'
;MTIRLLILRGAIMGAMVMAMANSAMAEEVLVAHSPKKGLEAYAQVQGGVWCRAEVSLRVVAKDAATLKSDGFNDFMTIVGTNVLKKDCPQVVGASFVYGVAGEPSSTQYGRMVAADGWKRLDNPMPSSSQSSPTVRPEPVKAAPATVAEPPKTASTPPPPATNSSDTAKAEEAERAAKARMESSKTDYDRALGEVEAAKGPEDRAKEVLDRAKDAYDQAKAARLQKQTAADQIRQRLERATGDYEAAKSAVAFAKSGFKLGQAFKDCSTCPEMVIIPPGSFMMGSPAGEKDSYDMERPQHRVTIMAPFALGKTEVTQAEWEAVMGNNPSKFRGANRPVEQVSWDDVLVFISKLNAKTGKRYRLPSEAEWEYAARAGTTTRYAWGDDVGKGNANCPGCGSRWDNRETAPVGSFQPNRFGLYDMQGNVWEWVQDCFHDNYSGAPNDGSAWTGENSCYRIIRGGAWNYNYKLKNISSAARNAEVQGSSSRGDNQGFRLARMLP
;
A
#
# COMPACT_ATOMS: atom_id res chain seq x y z
N MET A 1 30.13 0.11 30.13
CA MET A 1 29.21 -0.85 30.77
C MET A 1 29.04 -2.05 29.85
N THR A 2 29.53 -3.20 30.28
CA THR A 2 29.50 -4.47 29.54
C THR A 2 28.07 -5.04 29.57
N ILE A 3 27.34 -4.95 28.46
CA ILE A 3 26.01 -5.55 28.35
C ILE A 3 26.20 -7.05 28.07
N ARG A 4 25.94 -7.89 29.08
CA ARG A 4 25.89 -9.34 28.95
C ARG A 4 24.66 -9.73 28.12
N LEU A 5 24.90 -10.20 26.90
CA LEU A 5 23.89 -10.85 26.06
C LEU A 5 23.63 -12.26 26.62
N LEU A 6 22.42 -12.53 27.12
CA LEU A 6 22.03 -13.86 27.59
C LEU A 6 21.70 -14.74 26.36
N ILE A 7 22.70 -15.47 25.85
CA ILE A 7 22.52 -16.46 24.79
C ILE A 7 21.89 -17.71 25.41
N LEU A 8 20.61 -17.97 25.12
CA LEU A 8 19.96 -19.25 25.42
C LEU A 8 20.60 -20.34 24.56
N ARG A 9 21.46 -21.16 25.18
CA ARG A 9 22.04 -22.36 24.57
C ARG A 9 21.09 -23.56 24.69
N GLY A 10 20.75 -24.16 23.55
CA GLY A 10 20.63 -25.61 23.39
C GLY A 10 19.28 -26.29 23.68
N ALA A 11 18.95 -27.26 22.81
CA ALA A 11 18.03 -28.41 22.98
C ALA A 11 16.54 -28.27 22.61
N ILE A 12 16.19 -27.49 21.58
CA ILE A 12 14.78 -27.40 21.11
C ILE A 12 14.47 -28.40 19.96
N MET A 13 15.43 -28.79 19.12
CA MET A 13 15.15 -29.62 17.94
C MET A 13 14.74 -31.07 18.23
N GLY A 14 15.27 -31.69 19.30
CA GLY A 14 15.10 -33.14 19.52
C GLY A 14 13.73 -33.59 20.04
N ALA A 15 13.02 -32.74 20.79
CA ALA A 15 11.80 -33.15 21.49
C ALA A 15 10.52 -33.03 20.63
N MET A 16 10.52 -32.16 19.62
CA MET A 16 9.34 -31.91 18.79
C MET A 16 9.08 -33.05 17.78
N VAL A 17 10.15 -33.68 17.28
CA VAL A 17 10.06 -34.78 16.30
C VAL A 17 9.48 -36.06 16.92
N MET A 18 9.73 -36.32 18.21
CA MET A 18 9.29 -37.56 18.86
C MET A 18 7.80 -37.58 19.25
N ALA A 19 7.14 -36.43 19.36
CA ALA A 19 5.72 -36.39 19.78
C ALA A 19 4.72 -36.66 18.64
N MET A 20 5.15 -36.66 17.37
CA MET A 20 4.24 -36.73 16.21
C MET A 20 4.30 -38.04 15.42
N ALA A 21 5.05 -39.04 15.89
CA ALA A 21 5.20 -40.31 15.17
C ALA A 21 4.01 -41.29 15.30
N ASN A 22 2.98 -40.97 16.10
CA ASN A 22 1.90 -41.93 16.42
C ASN A 22 0.49 -41.57 15.92
N SER A 23 0.34 -40.60 15.02
CA SER A 23 -0.96 -40.31 14.39
C SER A 23 -0.84 -40.35 12.87
N ALA A 24 -0.80 -41.58 12.34
CA ALA A 24 -1.11 -41.82 10.94
C ALA A 24 -2.64 -41.78 10.74
N MET A 25 -3.06 -41.34 9.55
CA MET A 25 -4.44 -41.33 9.02
C MET A 25 -5.24 -40.04 9.27
N ALA A 26 -5.03 -39.04 8.42
CA ALA A 26 -6.06 -38.19 7.79
C ALA A 26 -5.37 -37.01 7.08
N GLU A 27 -5.80 -36.67 5.87
CA GLU A 27 -5.59 -35.32 5.33
C GLU A 27 -6.26 -34.34 6.30
N GLU A 28 -5.49 -33.56 7.07
CA GLU A 28 -5.91 -32.29 7.68
C GLU A 28 -4.79 -31.68 8.54
N VAL A 29 -4.62 -30.37 8.40
CA VAL A 29 -3.85 -29.42 9.21
C VAL A 29 -3.29 -29.97 10.55
N LEU A 30 -1.95 -30.05 10.66
CA LEU A 30 -1.25 -30.42 11.91
C LEU A 30 -1.19 -29.22 12.88
N VAL A 31 -1.84 -29.35 14.03
CA VAL A 31 -1.82 -28.35 15.12
C VAL A 31 -0.84 -28.79 16.21
N ALA A 32 0.19 -27.98 16.48
CA ALA A 32 1.13 -28.24 17.58
C ALA A 32 0.81 -27.33 18.78
N HIS A 33 0.65 -27.92 19.97
CA HIS A 33 0.59 -27.19 21.24
C HIS A 33 1.91 -27.33 21.99
N SER A 34 2.61 -26.23 22.23
CA SER A 34 3.77 -26.23 23.14
C SER A 34 3.28 -26.20 24.59
N PRO A 35 3.54 -27.21 25.44
CA PRO A 35 2.96 -27.28 26.78
C PRO A 35 3.80 -26.61 27.88
N LYS A 36 4.86 -25.83 27.58
CA LYS A 36 5.74 -25.26 28.62
C LYS A 36 5.93 -23.74 28.56
N LYS A 37 5.78 -23.14 29.74
CA LYS A 37 6.00 -21.74 30.14
C LYS A 37 7.39 -21.24 29.70
N GLY A 38 7.46 -20.05 29.11
CA GLY A 38 8.75 -19.44 28.75
C GLY A 38 8.75 -18.36 27.68
N LEU A 39 7.61 -18.02 27.07
CA LEU A 39 7.52 -16.87 26.16
C LEU A 39 7.06 -15.62 26.90
N GLU A 40 7.99 -14.68 27.07
CA GLU A 40 7.69 -13.36 27.61
C GLU A 40 7.26 -12.40 26.50
N ALA A 41 6.20 -11.65 26.75
CA ALA A 41 5.60 -10.73 25.80
C ALA A 41 5.34 -9.36 26.44
N TYR A 42 5.25 -8.33 25.60
CA TYR A 42 4.83 -6.99 26.03
C TYR A 42 3.51 -6.65 25.36
N ALA A 43 2.51 -6.32 26.18
CA ALA A 43 1.16 -5.98 25.73
C ALA A 43 0.90 -4.48 25.90
N GLN A 44 0.22 -3.87 24.94
CA GLN A 44 -0.19 -2.46 25.00
C GLN A 44 -1.62 -2.40 25.59
N VAL A 45 -1.79 -1.61 26.65
CA VAL A 45 -3.11 -1.34 27.26
C VAL A 45 -3.65 0.02 26.83
N GLN A 46 -4.95 0.23 27.01
CA GLN A 46 -5.65 1.45 26.61
C GLN A 46 -5.01 2.69 27.26
N GLY A 47 -4.66 3.70 26.44
CA GLY A 47 -3.88 4.87 26.89
C GLY A 47 -2.38 4.80 26.59
N GLY A 48 -1.89 3.73 25.94
CA GLY A 48 -0.54 3.66 25.37
C GLY A 48 0.55 3.16 26.33
N VAL A 49 0.18 2.74 27.54
CA VAL A 49 1.10 2.14 28.52
C VAL A 49 1.37 0.68 28.15
N TRP A 50 2.61 0.22 28.33
CA TRP A 50 3.01 -1.15 28.06
C TRP A 50 3.15 -1.94 29.36
N CYS A 51 2.66 -3.19 29.39
CA CYS A 51 2.77 -4.09 30.54
C CYS A 51 3.35 -5.45 30.11
N ARG A 52 4.04 -6.13 31.02
CA ARG A 52 4.66 -7.44 30.77
C ARG A 52 3.63 -8.55 30.97
N ALA A 53 3.52 -9.47 30.01
CA ALA A 53 2.58 -10.57 30.03
C ALA A 53 3.26 -11.91 29.64
N GLU A 54 2.77 -13.01 30.22
CA GLU A 54 3.14 -14.37 29.83
C GLU A 54 2.05 -14.93 28.91
N VAL A 55 2.43 -15.48 27.75
CA VAL A 55 1.47 -15.98 26.75
C VAL A 55 1.73 -17.43 26.32
N SER A 56 0.68 -18.12 25.85
CA SER A 56 0.82 -19.36 25.07
C SER A 56 0.61 -19.09 23.58
N LEU A 57 1.45 -19.62 22.69
CA LEU A 57 1.28 -19.53 21.23
C LEU A 57 0.63 -20.79 20.66
N ARG A 58 -0.29 -20.63 19.70
CA ARG A 58 -0.77 -21.70 18.82
C ARG A 58 -0.18 -21.51 17.43
N VAL A 59 0.42 -22.57 16.86
CA VAL A 59 1.09 -22.49 15.56
C VAL A 59 0.58 -23.60 14.64
N VAL A 60 0.35 -23.26 13.37
CA VAL A 60 -0.13 -24.18 12.33
C VAL A 60 0.86 -24.22 11.17
N ALA A 61 1.27 -25.42 10.77
CA ALA A 61 2.12 -25.68 9.61
C ALA A 61 1.29 -26.16 8.41
N LYS A 62 1.74 -25.82 7.19
CA LYS A 62 1.02 -26.12 5.95
C LYS A 62 1.03 -27.61 5.57
N ASP A 63 2.10 -28.34 5.91
CA ASP A 63 2.21 -29.79 5.73
C ASP A 63 3.26 -30.44 6.67
N ALA A 64 3.30 -31.77 6.69
CA ALA A 64 4.20 -32.55 7.55
C ALA A 64 5.69 -32.53 7.09
N ALA A 65 5.97 -32.17 5.84
CA ALA A 65 7.33 -32.05 5.32
C ALA A 65 7.99 -30.75 5.80
N THR A 66 7.19 -29.70 5.90
CA THR A 66 7.53 -28.38 6.45
C THR A 66 8.01 -28.45 7.90
N LEU A 67 7.49 -29.41 8.69
CA LEU A 67 7.88 -29.62 10.09
C LEU A 67 9.21 -30.38 10.23
N LYS A 68 9.71 -31.03 9.17
CA LYS A 68 10.94 -31.84 9.19
C LYS A 68 12.16 -31.13 8.62
N SER A 69 12.00 -29.93 8.04
CA SER A 69 13.13 -29.13 7.57
C SER A 69 13.67 -28.26 8.71
N ASP A 70 14.99 -28.06 8.75
CA ASP A 70 15.67 -27.21 9.74
C ASP A 70 15.29 -25.72 9.64
N GLY A 71 14.37 -25.36 8.74
CA GLY A 71 13.91 -24.01 8.47
C GLY A 71 12.60 -23.69 9.20
N PHE A 72 12.71 -23.23 10.45
CA PHE A 72 11.56 -22.80 11.26
C PHE A 72 10.86 -21.51 10.75
N ASN A 73 11.28 -20.95 9.61
CA ASN A 73 11.12 -19.51 9.33
C ASN A 73 10.01 -19.11 8.35
N ASP A 74 9.57 -19.96 7.42
CA ASP A 74 8.80 -19.44 6.27
C ASP A 74 7.35 -19.94 6.14
N PHE A 75 6.92 -20.92 6.94
CA PHE A 75 5.69 -21.68 6.62
C PHE A 75 4.75 -21.95 7.80
N MET A 76 4.90 -21.22 8.91
CA MET A 76 4.04 -21.37 10.09
C MET A 76 3.24 -20.09 10.41
N THR A 77 1.92 -20.23 10.60
CA THR A 77 1.05 -19.13 11.03
C THR A 77 0.75 -19.25 12.52
N ILE A 78 0.95 -18.18 13.30
CA ILE A 78 0.52 -18.12 14.70
C ILE A 78 -0.95 -17.69 14.74
N VAL A 79 -1.82 -18.53 15.32
CA VAL A 79 -3.28 -18.42 15.19
C VAL A 79 -3.96 -17.98 16.48
N GLY A 80 -3.21 -17.72 17.56
CA GLY A 80 -3.78 -17.16 18.78
C GLY A 80 -2.81 -17.08 19.96
N THR A 81 -3.13 -16.21 20.92
CA THR A 81 -2.47 -16.14 22.23
C THR A 81 -3.49 -16.11 23.37
N ASN A 82 -3.20 -16.85 24.45
CA ASN A 82 -3.90 -16.70 25.73
C ASN A 82 -2.93 -16.05 26.72
N VAL A 83 -3.37 -14.98 27.39
CA VAL A 83 -2.62 -14.33 28.47
C VAL A 83 -2.81 -15.15 29.74
N LEU A 84 -1.72 -15.70 30.28
CA LEU A 84 -1.77 -16.69 31.36
C LEU A 84 -1.64 -16.06 32.76
N LYS A 85 -1.40 -14.74 32.89
CA LYS A 85 -1.27 -14.05 34.20
C LYS A 85 -1.94 -12.67 34.25
N LYS A 86 -2.49 -12.35 35.43
CA LYS A 86 -3.60 -11.40 35.69
C LYS A 86 -3.20 -9.94 35.97
N ASP A 87 -2.00 -9.51 35.56
CA ASP A 87 -1.46 -8.17 35.90
C ASP A 87 -1.69 -7.10 34.81
N CYS A 88 -2.36 -7.46 33.70
CA CYS A 88 -2.72 -6.54 32.61
C CYS A 88 -4.25 -6.54 32.39
N PRO A 89 -5.02 -5.62 32.99
CA PRO A 89 -6.42 -5.46 32.66
C PRO A 89 -6.55 -4.80 31.27
N GLN A 90 -7.20 -5.51 30.34
CA GLN A 90 -7.57 -5.08 28.98
C GLN A 90 -6.43 -4.85 27.98
N VAL A 91 -5.91 -5.97 27.45
CA VAL A 91 -4.97 -5.98 26.33
C VAL A 91 -5.69 -5.61 25.03
N VAL A 92 -5.28 -4.52 24.38
CA VAL A 92 -5.77 -4.09 23.05
C VAL A 92 -4.81 -4.46 21.91
N GLY A 93 -3.64 -5.03 22.24
CA GLY A 93 -2.70 -5.62 21.29
C GLY A 93 -1.46 -6.17 21.99
N ALA A 94 -0.80 -7.16 21.38
CA ALA A 94 0.42 -7.79 21.92
C ALA A 94 1.55 -7.78 20.88
N SER A 95 2.78 -7.60 21.35
CA SER A 95 4.00 -7.70 20.54
C SER A 95 4.95 -8.74 21.14
N PHE A 96 5.58 -9.53 20.28
CA PHE A 96 6.48 -10.62 20.66
C PHE A 96 7.81 -10.49 19.91
N VAL A 97 8.88 -11.02 20.51
CA VAL A 97 10.22 -11.10 19.92
C VAL A 97 10.59 -12.58 19.83
N TYR A 98 11.12 -13.01 18.70
CA TYR A 98 11.76 -14.31 18.54
C TYR A 98 12.98 -14.20 17.62
N GLY A 99 13.94 -15.12 17.77
CA GLY A 99 15.17 -15.17 17.00
C GLY A 99 15.78 -16.58 17.02
N VAL A 100 16.63 -16.87 16.03
CA VAL A 100 17.29 -18.18 15.87
C VAL A 100 18.44 -18.27 16.87
N ALA A 101 18.51 -19.36 17.63
CA ALA A 101 19.62 -19.60 18.55
C ALA A 101 20.93 -19.78 17.76
N GLY A 102 21.79 -18.75 17.76
CA GLY A 102 23.12 -18.78 17.15
C GLY A 102 23.40 -17.67 16.14
N GLU A 103 22.39 -16.91 15.70
CA GLU A 103 22.58 -15.82 14.74
C GLU A 103 22.11 -14.47 15.30
N PRO A 104 23.05 -13.54 15.63
CA PRO A 104 22.73 -12.24 16.22
C PRO A 104 21.86 -11.33 15.34
N SER A 105 21.84 -11.55 14.03
CA SER A 105 21.13 -10.74 13.02
C SER A 105 19.67 -11.14 12.79
N SER A 106 19.18 -12.21 13.44
CA SER A 106 17.85 -12.80 13.14
C SER A 106 16.71 -12.31 14.04
N THR A 107 16.92 -11.29 14.87
CA THR A 107 15.89 -10.80 15.81
C THR A 107 14.76 -10.11 15.04
N GLN A 108 13.57 -10.71 15.02
CA GLN A 108 12.39 -10.14 14.35
C GLN A 108 11.34 -9.67 15.36
N TYR A 109 10.67 -8.56 15.04
CA TYR A 109 9.64 -7.92 15.87
C TYR A 109 8.26 -8.04 15.21
N GLY A 110 7.27 -8.54 15.94
CA GLY A 110 5.89 -8.67 15.45
C GLY A 110 4.85 -7.99 16.35
N ARG A 111 3.70 -7.62 15.79
CA ARG A 111 2.49 -7.19 16.53
C ARG A 111 1.29 -8.01 16.09
N MET A 112 0.53 -8.56 17.04
CA MET A 112 -0.81 -9.08 16.77
C MET A 112 -1.84 -7.96 16.90
N VAL A 113 -2.62 -7.74 15.84
CA VAL A 113 -3.90 -7.03 15.87
C VAL A 113 -4.97 -8.11 16.03
N ALA A 114 -5.88 -7.96 16.99
CA ALA A 114 -6.95 -8.93 17.18
C ALA A 114 -7.74 -9.11 15.87
N ALA A 115 -7.93 -10.38 15.50
CA ALA A 115 -8.70 -10.92 14.36
C ALA A 115 -8.02 -11.16 12.99
N ASP A 116 -6.94 -10.49 12.58
CA ASP A 116 -6.56 -10.50 11.15
C ASP A 116 -5.12 -10.96 10.80
N GLY A 117 -4.53 -11.86 11.58
CA GLY A 117 -3.26 -12.51 11.19
C GLY A 117 -2.02 -11.60 11.21
N TRP A 118 -0.91 -12.13 10.70
CA TRP A 118 0.46 -11.63 10.93
C TRP A 118 0.85 -10.39 10.11
N LYS A 119 1.57 -9.43 10.73
CA LYS A 119 2.36 -8.38 10.05
C LYS A 119 3.72 -8.17 10.72
N ARG A 120 4.80 -8.18 9.92
CA ARG A 120 6.20 -7.92 10.33
C ARG A 120 6.44 -6.41 10.50
N LEU A 121 7.24 -5.99 11.49
CA LEU A 121 7.68 -4.60 11.67
C LEU A 121 9.20 -4.50 11.48
N ASP A 122 9.63 -3.48 10.72
CA ASP A 122 11.01 -3.33 10.24
C ASP A 122 11.91 -2.40 11.10
N ASN A 123 11.59 -2.06 12.36
CA ASN A 123 12.53 -1.30 13.21
C ASN A 123 12.32 -1.43 14.74
N PRO A 124 13.41 -1.36 15.56
CA PRO A 124 13.38 -1.57 17.02
C PRO A 124 12.90 -0.34 17.82
N MET A 125 12.36 -0.56 19.03
CA MET A 125 11.86 0.49 19.93
C MET A 125 12.98 1.34 20.58
N PRO A 126 12.72 2.63 20.88
CA PRO A 126 13.64 3.51 21.60
C PRO A 126 13.76 3.16 23.10
N SER A 127 14.97 3.31 23.65
CA SER A 127 15.26 3.10 25.07
C SER A 127 14.54 4.11 25.96
N SER A 128 13.84 3.64 26.98
CA SER A 128 13.23 4.47 28.03
C SER A 128 14.29 5.17 28.87
N SER A 129 14.32 6.50 28.83
CA SER A 129 14.78 7.30 29.96
C SER A 129 13.81 8.46 30.17
N GLN A 130 13.21 8.47 31.36
CA GLN A 130 12.29 9.49 31.83
C GLN A 130 13.06 10.72 32.33
N SER A 131 12.51 11.92 32.10
CA SER A 131 12.31 12.89 33.19
C SER A 131 11.34 14.01 32.74
N SER A 132 10.34 14.27 33.58
CA SER A 132 9.52 15.49 33.58
C SER A 132 10.10 16.48 34.63
N PRO A 133 9.72 17.77 34.61
CA PRO A 133 8.55 18.16 35.42
C PRO A 133 7.61 19.24 34.82
N THR A 134 6.32 19.00 35.06
CA THR A 134 5.19 19.91 35.37
C THR A 134 5.31 21.44 35.30
N VAL A 135 4.36 22.09 34.60
CA VAL A 135 3.64 23.31 35.02
C VAL A 135 2.17 23.31 34.50
N ARG A 136 1.27 23.87 35.31
CA ARG A 136 -0.22 23.92 35.26
C ARG A 136 -0.81 24.78 34.13
N PRO A 137 -2.11 24.61 33.77
CA PRO A 137 -2.84 25.56 32.94
C PRO A 137 -3.70 26.52 33.80
N GLU A 138 -3.77 27.79 33.39
CA GLU A 138 -4.86 28.71 33.76
C GLU A 138 -5.69 29.11 32.51
N PRO A 139 -6.98 29.46 32.68
CA PRO A 139 -7.94 29.58 31.58
C PRO A 139 -8.12 31.03 31.14
N VAL A 140 -8.32 31.26 29.83
CA VAL A 140 -8.80 32.55 29.35
C VAL A 140 -10.05 32.39 28.47
N LYS A 141 -11.01 33.25 28.81
CA LYS A 141 -12.42 33.33 28.40
C LYS A 141 -12.63 33.61 26.92
N ALA A 142 -13.77 33.12 26.43
CA ALA A 142 -14.43 33.56 25.21
C ALA A 142 -15.18 34.89 25.42
N ALA A 143 -15.30 35.67 24.34
CA ALA A 143 -16.45 36.52 24.04
C ALA A 143 -16.51 36.83 22.52
N PRO A 144 -17.70 37.12 21.96
CA PRO A 144 -18.04 36.79 20.57
C PRO A 144 -18.07 38.01 19.63
N ALA A 145 -18.05 37.75 18.32
CA ALA A 145 -18.53 38.70 17.32
C ALA A 145 -19.28 37.96 16.21
N THR A 146 -20.52 38.40 15.99
CA THR A 146 -21.53 37.96 15.03
C THR A 146 -21.34 38.55 13.63
N VAL A 147 -22.13 38.02 12.67
CA VAL A 147 -22.49 38.54 11.33
C VAL A 147 -21.58 37.99 10.19
N ALA A 148 -22.03 37.38 9.08
CA ALA A 148 -23.33 37.18 8.44
C ALA A 148 -23.40 35.82 7.70
N GLU A 149 -24.60 35.26 7.54
CA GLU A 149 -24.91 34.07 6.72
C GLU A 149 -24.79 34.36 5.20
N PRO A 150 -24.12 33.51 4.40
CA PRO A 150 -24.30 33.46 2.95
C PRO A 150 -25.48 32.54 2.55
N PRO A 151 -26.00 32.68 1.32
CA PRO A 151 -27.31 32.14 0.93
C PRO A 151 -27.32 30.61 0.85
N LYS A 152 -28.45 30.03 1.27
CA LYS A 152 -28.75 28.60 1.23
C LYS A 152 -28.70 28.08 -0.22
N THR A 153 -27.58 27.48 -0.60
CA THR A 153 -27.56 26.51 -1.71
C THR A 153 -28.34 25.29 -1.27
N ALA A 154 -29.40 24.95 -2.00
CA ALA A 154 -30.17 23.74 -1.80
C ALA A 154 -29.23 22.53 -1.89
N SER A 155 -28.82 21.98 -0.75
CA SER A 155 -28.19 20.68 -0.68
C SER A 155 -29.26 19.65 -1.02
N THR A 156 -29.15 19.03 -2.19
CA THR A 156 -29.81 17.75 -2.43
C THR A 156 -29.40 16.82 -1.27
N PRO A 157 -30.33 16.19 -0.54
CA PRO A 157 -29.96 15.28 0.52
C PRO A 157 -29.07 14.18 -0.06
N PRO A 158 -28.03 13.73 0.66
CA PRO A 158 -27.32 12.53 0.25
C PRO A 158 -28.35 11.40 0.04
N PRO A 159 -28.17 10.54 -0.97
CA PRO A 159 -29.02 9.37 -1.14
C PRO A 159 -29.06 8.60 0.19
N PRO A 160 -30.23 8.04 0.57
CA PRO A 160 -30.40 7.41 1.87
C PRO A 160 -29.29 6.36 2.07
N ALA A 161 -28.50 6.56 3.11
CA ALA A 161 -27.45 5.63 3.48
C ALA A 161 -28.09 4.26 3.74
N THR A 162 -27.67 3.24 2.99
CA THR A 162 -27.89 1.85 3.38
C THR A 162 -27.12 1.66 4.68
N ASN A 163 -27.81 1.57 5.81
CA ASN A 163 -27.19 1.45 7.12
C ASN A 163 -26.62 0.03 7.30
N SER A 164 -25.66 -0.16 8.21
CA SER A 164 -25.04 -1.49 8.44
C SER A 164 -26.04 -2.58 8.86
N SER A 165 -27.28 -2.20 9.21
CA SER A 165 -28.38 -3.12 9.44
C SER A 165 -28.89 -3.77 8.15
N ASP A 166 -28.82 -3.09 7.02
CA ASP A 166 -29.35 -3.58 5.74
C ASP A 166 -28.38 -4.57 5.08
N THR A 167 -27.07 -4.35 5.25
CA THR A 167 -26.05 -5.34 4.89
C THR A 167 -26.20 -6.61 5.72
N ALA A 168 -26.34 -6.47 7.06
CA ALA A 168 -26.53 -7.62 7.95
C ALA A 168 -27.79 -8.44 7.58
N LYS A 169 -28.92 -7.77 7.29
CA LYS A 169 -30.15 -8.43 6.83
C LYS A 169 -29.98 -9.13 5.48
N ALA A 170 -29.24 -8.53 4.55
CA ALA A 170 -28.99 -9.12 3.24
C ALA A 170 -28.09 -10.37 3.35
N GLU A 171 -27.04 -10.31 4.16
CA GLU A 171 -26.17 -11.45 4.43
C GLU A 171 -26.90 -12.60 5.15
N GLU A 172 -27.76 -12.26 6.11
CA GLU A 172 -28.60 -13.26 6.79
C GLU A 172 -29.56 -13.94 5.82
N ALA A 173 -30.21 -13.17 4.93
CA ALA A 173 -31.08 -13.72 3.89
C ALA A 173 -30.32 -14.59 2.87
N GLU A 174 -29.09 -14.23 2.52
CA GLU A 174 -28.21 -15.04 1.66
C GLU A 174 -27.85 -16.37 2.34
N ARG A 175 -27.45 -16.34 3.62
CA ARG A 175 -27.15 -17.54 4.41
C ARG A 175 -28.36 -18.47 4.51
N ALA A 176 -29.54 -17.92 4.79
CA ALA A 176 -30.79 -18.69 4.85
C ALA A 176 -31.14 -19.33 3.50
N ALA A 177 -30.94 -18.62 2.38
CA ALA A 177 -31.17 -19.15 1.04
C ALA A 177 -30.16 -20.25 0.65
N LYS A 178 -28.89 -20.10 1.06
CA LYS A 178 -27.86 -21.13 0.88
C LYS A 178 -28.21 -22.42 1.62
N ALA A 179 -28.62 -22.32 2.89
CA ALA A 179 -29.03 -23.48 3.68
C ALA A 179 -30.24 -24.22 3.06
N ARG A 180 -31.21 -23.47 2.53
CA ARG A 180 -32.36 -24.05 1.79
C ARG A 180 -31.92 -24.78 0.52
N MET A 181 -31.03 -24.18 -0.26
CA MET A 181 -30.49 -24.81 -1.48
C MET A 181 -29.71 -26.09 -1.16
N GLU A 182 -28.92 -26.10 -0.08
CA GLU A 182 -28.19 -27.29 0.37
C GLU A 182 -29.17 -28.40 0.81
N SER A 183 -30.21 -28.06 1.56
CA SER A 183 -31.29 -29.00 1.90
C SER A 183 -31.97 -29.57 0.65
N SER A 184 -32.35 -28.73 -0.30
CA SER A 184 -32.98 -29.18 -1.55
C SER A 184 -32.05 -30.04 -2.41
N LYS A 185 -30.74 -29.78 -2.37
CA LYS A 185 -29.74 -30.64 -3.03
C LYS A 185 -29.71 -32.02 -2.39
N THR A 186 -29.70 -32.10 -1.05
CA THR A 186 -29.76 -33.38 -0.34
C THR A 186 -31.04 -34.17 -0.68
N ASP A 187 -32.17 -33.48 -0.84
CA ASP A 187 -33.42 -34.11 -1.25
C ASP A 187 -33.38 -34.63 -2.69
N TYR A 188 -32.79 -33.87 -3.62
CA TYR A 188 -32.54 -34.29 -4.99
C TYR A 188 -31.60 -35.51 -5.07
N ASP A 189 -30.46 -35.47 -4.38
CA ASP A 189 -29.48 -36.57 -4.37
C ASP A 189 -30.09 -37.86 -3.81
N ARG A 190 -30.97 -37.75 -2.80
CA ARG A 190 -31.73 -38.88 -2.25
C ARG A 190 -32.72 -39.46 -3.25
N ALA A 191 -33.54 -38.60 -3.88
CA ALA A 191 -34.52 -39.03 -4.88
C ALA A 191 -33.85 -39.70 -6.09
N LEU A 192 -32.67 -39.22 -6.48
CA LEU A 192 -31.87 -39.81 -7.55
C LEU A 192 -31.43 -41.24 -7.17
N GLY A 193 -30.91 -41.43 -5.96
CA GLY A 193 -30.53 -42.75 -5.46
C GLY A 193 -31.72 -43.74 -5.36
N GLU A 194 -32.91 -43.25 -5.02
CA GLU A 194 -34.13 -44.06 -5.00
C GLU A 194 -34.55 -44.53 -6.40
N VAL A 195 -34.44 -43.65 -7.41
CA VAL A 195 -34.67 -44.00 -8.82
C VAL A 195 -33.65 -45.03 -9.31
N GLU A 196 -32.37 -44.84 -8.99
CA GLU A 196 -31.29 -45.76 -9.36
C GLU A 196 -31.44 -47.16 -8.72
N ALA A 197 -32.06 -47.25 -7.54
CA ALA A 197 -32.26 -48.49 -6.81
C ALA A 197 -33.58 -49.23 -7.13
N ALA A 198 -34.52 -48.61 -7.86
CA ALA A 198 -35.85 -49.15 -8.10
C ALA A 198 -35.84 -50.36 -9.07
N LYS A 199 -36.50 -51.46 -8.69
CA LYS A 199 -36.72 -52.68 -9.52
C LYS A 199 -38.18 -52.84 -10.00
N GLY A 200 -38.98 -51.78 -9.91
CA GLY A 200 -40.44 -51.71 -10.14
C GLY A 200 -40.87 -50.28 -10.49
N PRO A 201 -42.19 -49.97 -10.57
CA PRO A 201 -42.75 -48.96 -11.49
C PRO A 201 -42.00 -47.63 -11.47
N GLU A 202 -41.18 -47.43 -12.52
CA GLU A 202 -40.24 -46.32 -12.67
C GLU A 202 -40.93 -44.95 -12.65
N ASP A 203 -42.19 -44.89 -13.06
CA ASP A 203 -42.92 -43.63 -13.27
C ASP A 203 -43.13 -42.84 -11.97
N ARG A 204 -43.41 -43.52 -10.85
CA ARG A 204 -43.60 -42.85 -9.56
C ARG A 204 -42.27 -42.36 -8.96
N ALA A 205 -41.19 -43.10 -9.16
CA ALA A 205 -39.86 -42.71 -8.71
C ALA A 205 -39.33 -41.52 -9.54
N LYS A 206 -39.55 -41.54 -10.87
CA LYS A 206 -39.25 -40.42 -11.77
C LYS A 206 -40.03 -39.16 -11.40
N GLU A 207 -41.32 -39.28 -11.07
CA GLU A 207 -42.14 -38.15 -10.63
C GLU A 207 -41.61 -37.50 -9.33
N VAL A 208 -41.10 -38.31 -8.39
CA VAL A 208 -40.47 -37.81 -7.16
C VAL A 208 -39.14 -37.10 -7.47
N LEU A 209 -38.31 -37.66 -8.36
CA LEU A 209 -37.06 -37.06 -8.80
C LEU A 209 -37.29 -35.73 -9.54
N ASP A 210 -38.28 -35.65 -10.42
CA ASP A 210 -38.61 -34.43 -11.16
C ASP A 210 -39.05 -33.31 -10.20
N ARG A 211 -39.92 -33.62 -9.23
CA ARG A 211 -40.31 -32.64 -8.19
C ARG A 211 -39.13 -32.19 -7.33
N ALA A 212 -38.21 -33.11 -6.98
CA ALA A 212 -37.02 -32.78 -6.21
C ALA A 212 -36.04 -31.91 -7.02
N LYS A 213 -35.91 -32.17 -8.33
CA LYS A 213 -35.14 -31.36 -9.28
C LYS A 213 -35.71 -29.94 -9.39
N ASP A 214 -37.02 -29.80 -9.59
CA ASP A 214 -37.68 -28.50 -9.66
C ASP A 214 -37.51 -27.69 -8.38
N ALA A 215 -37.65 -28.33 -7.22
CA ALA A 215 -37.44 -27.69 -5.92
C ALA A 215 -35.98 -27.22 -5.74
N TYR A 216 -35.01 -28.04 -6.16
CA TYR A 216 -33.60 -27.66 -6.16
C TYR A 216 -33.31 -26.49 -7.10
N ASP A 217 -33.83 -26.52 -8.32
CA ASP A 217 -33.63 -25.45 -9.31
C ASP A 217 -34.27 -24.12 -8.85
N GLN A 218 -35.45 -24.17 -8.23
CA GLN A 218 -36.08 -23.01 -7.59
C GLN A 218 -35.26 -22.47 -6.41
N ALA A 219 -34.75 -23.35 -5.54
CA ALA A 219 -33.91 -22.95 -4.41
C ALA A 219 -32.58 -22.34 -4.86
N LYS A 220 -31.99 -22.87 -5.93
CA LYS A 220 -30.79 -22.34 -6.58
C LYS A 220 -31.04 -20.96 -7.18
N ALA A 221 -32.16 -20.77 -7.89
CA ALA A 221 -32.54 -19.47 -8.45
C ALA A 221 -32.79 -18.43 -7.34
N ALA A 222 -33.48 -18.81 -6.27
CA ALA A 222 -33.73 -17.94 -5.11
C ALA A 222 -32.42 -17.53 -4.41
N ARG A 223 -31.46 -18.45 -4.23
CA ARG A 223 -30.14 -18.12 -3.70
C ARG A 223 -29.41 -17.12 -4.59
N LEU A 224 -29.37 -17.35 -5.91
CA LEU A 224 -28.70 -16.44 -6.84
C LEU A 224 -29.28 -15.02 -6.75
N GLN A 225 -30.61 -14.89 -6.70
CA GLN A 225 -31.26 -13.60 -6.54
C GLN A 225 -30.86 -12.88 -5.23
N LYS A 226 -30.79 -13.61 -4.11
CA LYS A 226 -30.38 -13.04 -2.81
C LYS A 226 -28.90 -12.67 -2.78
N GLN A 227 -28.04 -13.49 -3.39
CA GLN A 227 -26.62 -13.19 -3.54
C GLN A 227 -26.41 -11.91 -4.37
N THR A 228 -27.07 -11.79 -5.52
CA THR A 228 -27.00 -10.57 -6.35
C THR A 228 -27.48 -9.32 -5.58
N ALA A 229 -28.54 -9.44 -4.79
CA ALA A 229 -29.02 -8.33 -3.97
C ALA A 229 -27.99 -7.93 -2.88
N ALA A 230 -27.35 -8.91 -2.22
CA ALA A 230 -26.30 -8.66 -1.25
C ALA A 230 -25.06 -8.01 -1.89
N ASP A 231 -24.63 -8.47 -3.06
CA ASP A 231 -23.52 -7.89 -3.82
C ASP A 231 -23.81 -6.43 -4.23
N GLN A 232 -25.03 -6.14 -4.68
CA GLN A 232 -25.43 -4.77 -5.00
C GLN A 232 -25.39 -3.84 -3.77
N ILE A 233 -25.79 -4.34 -2.60
CA ILE A 233 -25.72 -3.56 -1.35
C ILE A 233 -24.26 -3.33 -0.95
N ARG A 234 -23.39 -4.35 -1.03
CA ARG A 234 -21.95 -4.22 -0.77
C ARG A 234 -21.31 -3.16 -1.65
N GLN A 235 -21.52 -3.24 -2.96
CA GLN A 235 -20.98 -2.27 -3.93
C GLN A 235 -21.47 -0.83 -3.66
N ARG A 236 -22.75 -0.67 -3.26
CA ARG A 236 -23.28 0.65 -2.88
C ARG A 236 -22.63 1.18 -1.61
N LEU A 237 -22.39 0.33 -0.61
CA LEU A 237 -21.74 0.73 0.63
C LEU A 237 -20.28 1.10 0.41
N GLU A 238 -19.53 0.33 -0.38
CA GLU A 238 -18.16 0.65 -0.76
C GLU A 238 -18.07 2.00 -1.47
N ARG A 239 -18.97 2.25 -2.44
CA ARG A 239 -19.08 3.53 -3.12
C ARG A 239 -19.37 4.67 -2.16
N ALA A 240 -20.38 4.51 -1.30
CA ALA A 240 -20.75 5.53 -0.32
C ALA A 240 -19.63 5.82 0.69
N THR A 241 -18.88 4.78 1.08
CA THR A 241 -17.70 4.92 1.95
C THR A 241 -16.58 5.70 1.25
N GLY A 242 -16.32 5.39 -0.02
CA GLY A 242 -15.36 6.14 -0.85
C GLY A 242 -15.77 7.61 -1.02
N ASP A 243 -17.04 7.87 -1.34
CA ASP A 243 -17.59 9.21 -1.47
C ASP A 243 -17.49 10.00 -0.15
N TYR A 244 -17.73 9.34 0.99
CA TYR A 244 -17.58 9.95 2.32
C TYR A 244 -16.13 10.32 2.63
N GLU A 245 -15.16 9.43 2.43
CA GLU A 245 -13.75 9.74 2.68
C GLU A 245 -13.21 10.80 1.70
N ALA A 246 -13.67 10.81 0.45
CA ALA A 246 -13.36 11.88 -0.51
C ALA A 246 -13.91 13.24 -0.04
N ALA A 247 -15.18 13.28 0.39
CA ALA A 247 -15.80 14.52 0.90
C ALA A 247 -15.10 15.03 2.17
N LYS A 248 -14.75 14.12 3.09
CA LYS A 248 -14.01 14.44 4.31
C LYS A 248 -12.63 15.02 4.00
N SER A 249 -11.90 14.42 3.06
CA SER A 249 -10.59 14.90 2.59
C SER A 249 -10.72 16.27 1.92
N ALA A 250 -11.75 16.49 1.10
CA ALA A 250 -12.01 17.79 0.48
C ALA A 250 -12.28 18.89 1.53
N VAL A 251 -13.04 18.58 2.58
CA VAL A 251 -13.30 19.51 3.70
C VAL A 251 -12.01 19.78 4.49
N ALA A 252 -11.18 18.77 4.74
CA ALA A 252 -9.90 18.94 5.43
C ALA A 252 -8.93 19.82 4.61
N PHE A 253 -8.82 19.57 3.31
CA PHE A 253 -8.06 20.42 2.39
C PHE A 253 -8.58 21.86 2.38
N ALA A 254 -9.89 22.08 2.25
CA ALA A 254 -10.47 23.42 2.26
C ALA A 254 -10.16 24.19 3.57
N LYS A 255 -10.13 23.49 4.72
CA LYS A 255 -9.79 24.07 6.02
C LYS A 255 -8.30 24.33 6.22
N SER A 256 -7.44 23.67 5.46
CA SER A 256 -5.98 23.81 5.60
C SER A 256 -5.43 25.16 5.14
N GLY A 257 -6.21 25.93 4.35
CA GLY A 257 -5.79 27.19 3.76
C GLY A 257 -4.90 27.05 2.52
N PHE A 258 -4.59 25.82 2.11
CA PHE A 258 -3.86 25.53 0.88
C PHE A 258 -4.68 25.87 -0.37
N LYS A 259 -3.99 26.35 -1.41
CA LYS A 259 -4.58 26.64 -2.73
C LYS A 259 -3.98 25.75 -3.80
N LEU A 260 -4.78 25.32 -4.76
CA LEU A 260 -4.29 24.57 -5.92
C LEU A 260 -3.23 25.38 -6.68
N GLY A 261 -2.14 24.74 -7.10
CA GLY A 261 -0.99 25.38 -7.74
C GLY A 261 -0.08 26.18 -6.82
N GLN A 262 -0.42 26.33 -5.53
CA GLN A 262 0.44 27.01 -4.57
C GLN A 262 1.72 26.19 -4.33
N ALA A 263 2.86 26.90 -4.35
CA ALA A 263 4.13 26.37 -3.87
C ALA A 263 4.31 26.64 -2.36
N PHE A 264 4.89 25.69 -1.63
CA PHE A 264 5.16 25.82 -0.20
C PHE A 264 6.36 24.97 0.25
N LYS A 265 6.88 25.27 1.44
CA LYS A 265 7.90 24.45 2.13
C LYS A 265 7.44 24.16 3.56
N ASP A 266 7.68 22.95 4.04
CA ASP A 266 7.41 22.59 5.45
C ASP A 266 8.52 23.02 6.41
N CYS A 267 9.73 23.25 5.90
CA CYS A 267 10.88 23.71 6.66
C CYS A 267 11.89 24.40 5.73
N SER A 268 12.86 25.12 6.29
CA SER A 268 13.87 25.87 5.52
C SER A 268 14.73 24.98 4.61
N THR A 269 14.98 23.74 5.02
CA THR A 269 15.77 22.75 4.27
C THR A 269 14.91 21.69 3.58
N CYS A 270 13.60 21.87 3.53
CA CYS A 270 12.68 20.92 2.92
C CYS A 270 12.50 21.27 1.43
N PRO A 271 12.23 20.26 0.57
CA PRO A 271 11.85 20.50 -0.81
C PRO A 271 10.66 21.46 -0.93
N GLU A 272 10.73 22.35 -1.92
CA GLU A 272 9.58 23.15 -2.32
C GLU A 272 8.58 22.23 -3.02
N MET A 273 7.33 22.27 -2.57
CA MET A 273 6.25 21.40 -3.06
C MET A 273 5.20 22.26 -3.73
N VAL A 274 4.61 21.77 -4.82
CA VAL A 274 3.48 22.40 -5.51
C VAL A 274 2.22 21.55 -5.32
N ILE A 275 1.11 22.20 -4.98
CA ILE A 275 -0.18 21.53 -4.82
C ILE A 275 -0.79 21.21 -6.19
N ILE A 276 -0.86 19.91 -6.49
CA ILE A 276 -1.37 19.36 -7.73
C ILE A 276 -2.89 19.13 -7.57
N PRO A 277 -3.72 19.61 -8.52
CA PRO A 277 -5.16 19.43 -8.45
C PRO A 277 -5.56 17.96 -8.68
N PRO A 278 -6.74 17.54 -8.17
CA PRO A 278 -7.35 16.30 -8.61
C PRO A 278 -7.80 16.43 -10.08
N GLY A 279 -7.92 15.31 -10.76
CA GLY A 279 -8.39 15.28 -12.14
C GLY A 279 -8.15 13.93 -12.80
N SER A 280 -8.62 13.79 -14.04
CA SER A 280 -8.42 12.58 -14.83
C SER A 280 -7.57 12.87 -16.05
N PHE A 281 -6.79 11.88 -16.48
CA PHE A 281 -5.98 11.95 -17.70
C PHE A 281 -5.90 10.57 -18.38
N MET A 282 -5.41 10.57 -19.61
CA MET A 282 -5.06 9.33 -20.32
C MET A 282 -3.58 9.03 -20.06
N MET A 283 -3.33 7.97 -19.29
CA MET A 283 -1.98 7.47 -19.00
C MET A 283 -1.48 6.54 -20.10
N GLY A 284 -0.21 6.67 -20.44
CA GLY A 284 0.45 5.93 -21.51
C GLY A 284 0.40 6.63 -22.88
N SER A 285 1.07 6.02 -23.85
CA SER A 285 1.20 6.56 -25.21
C SER A 285 -0.01 6.20 -26.08
N PRO A 286 -0.49 7.13 -26.93
CA PRO A 286 -1.50 6.81 -27.93
C PRO A 286 -0.97 5.80 -28.97
N ALA A 287 -1.91 5.13 -29.64
CA ALA A 287 -1.58 4.24 -30.75
C ALA A 287 -0.85 5.02 -31.86
N GLY A 288 0.33 4.54 -32.27
CA GLY A 288 1.12 5.16 -33.32
C GLY A 288 1.98 6.35 -32.90
N GLU A 289 2.07 6.70 -31.60
CA GLU A 289 3.01 7.73 -31.14
C GLU A 289 4.44 7.35 -31.56
N LYS A 290 5.06 8.20 -32.37
CA LYS A 290 6.44 7.99 -32.83
C LYS A 290 7.33 7.83 -31.62
N ASP A 291 8.24 6.85 -31.70
CA ASP A 291 9.30 6.73 -30.71
C ASP A 291 8.77 6.42 -29.28
N SER A 292 7.62 5.76 -29.16
CA SER A 292 7.12 5.14 -27.92
C SER A 292 7.54 3.65 -27.81
N TYR A 293 7.32 3.06 -26.64
CA TYR A 293 7.49 1.65 -26.30
C TYR A 293 6.15 0.94 -26.12
N ASP A 294 6.13 -0.38 -26.31
CA ASP A 294 4.92 -1.18 -26.11
C ASP A 294 4.49 -1.26 -24.64
N MET A 295 5.43 -1.14 -23.71
CA MET A 295 5.13 -1.08 -22.27
C MET A 295 4.38 0.19 -21.83
N GLU A 296 4.31 1.21 -22.69
CA GLU A 296 3.53 2.43 -22.48
C GLU A 296 2.05 2.26 -22.85
N ARG A 297 1.62 1.04 -23.19
CA ARG A 297 0.27 0.69 -23.65
C ARG A 297 -0.37 -0.39 -22.76
N PRO A 298 -1.70 -0.60 -22.83
CA PRO A 298 -2.69 0.25 -23.50
C PRO A 298 -2.81 1.61 -22.81
N GLN A 299 -3.18 2.62 -23.59
CA GLN A 299 -3.57 3.89 -23.01
C GLN A 299 -4.86 3.69 -22.19
N HIS A 300 -4.90 4.18 -20.96
CA HIS A 300 -6.04 3.99 -20.07
C HIS A 300 -6.33 5.25 -19.26
N ARG A 301 -7.58 5.40 -18.81
CA ARG A 301 -8.00 6.55 -18.01
C ARG A 301 -7.61 6.32 -16.55
N VAL A 302 -6.91 7.29 -15.98
CA VAL A 302 -6.61 7.36 -14.55
C VAL A 302 -7.24 8.60 -13.95
N THR A 303 -7.73 8.50 -12.71
CA THR A 303 -8.32 9.61 -11.95
C THR A 303 -7.57 9.82 -10.65
N ILE A 304 -6.90 10.95 -10.51
CA ILE A 304 -6.34 11.43 -9.24
C ILE A 304 -7.48 12.04 -8.43
N MET A 305 -7.93 11.31 -7.41
CA MET A 305 -9.17 11.65 -6.69
C MET A 305 -9.03 12.85 -5.74
N ALA A 306 -7.84 13.10 -5.22
CA ALA A 306 -7.60 14.15 -4.23
C ALA A 306 -6.36 14.98 -4.59
N PRO A 307 -6.32 16.27 -4.20
CA PRO A 307 -5.10 17.05 -4.31
C PRO A 307 -3.97 16.39 -3.52
N PHE A 308 -2.78 16.41 -4.09
CA PHE A 308 -1.54 16.03 -3.41
C PHE A 308 -0.49 17.10 -3.69
N ALA A 309 0.63 17.10 -2.97
CA ALA A 309 1.73 17.97 -3.32
C ALA A 309 2.88 17.19 -3.95
N LEU A 310 3.49 17.72 -4.99
CA LEU A 310 4.65 17.13 -5.66
C LEU A 310 5.83 18.10 -5.60
N GLY A 311 7.04 17.57 -5.46
CA GLY A 311 8.27 18.35 -5.47
C GLY A 311 8.34 19.19 -6.74
N LYS A 312 8.54 20.50 -6.56
CA LYS A 312 8.63 21.48 -7.65
C LYS A 312 9.76 21.13 -8.62
N THR A 313 10.82 20.53 -8.08
CA THR A 313 12.00 19.99 -8.77
C THR A 313 12.30 18.59 -8.24
N GLU A 314 13.31 17.92 -8.80
CA GLU A 314 13.97 16.81 -8.11
C GLU A 314 14.56 17.27 -6.77
N VAL A 315 14.76 16.32 -5.85
CA VAL A 315 15.45 16.58 -4.58
C VAL A 315 16.89 17.00 -4.86
N THR A 316 17.29 18.15 -4.31
CA THR A 316 18.63 18.69 -4.52
C THR A 316 19.67 18.03 -3.61
N GLN A 317 20.94 18.15 -3.99
CA GLN A 317 22.06 17.71 -3.15
C GLN A 317 22.07 18.38 -1.77
N ALA A 318 21.73 19.67 -1.70
CA ALA A 318 21.65 20.38 -0.42
C ALA A 318 20.51 19.85 0.47
N GLU A 319 19.35 19.55 -0.09
CA GLU A 319 18.22 18.96 0.64
C GLU A 319 18.53 17.55 1.10
N TRP A 320 19.17 16.75 0.25
CA TRP A 320 19.68 15.42 0.61
C TRP A 320 20.64 15.49 1.80
N GLU A 321 21.69 16.31 1.69
CA GLU A 321 22.72 16.44 2.70
C GLU A 321 22.16 16.95 4.04
N ALA A 322 21.19 17.85 4.01
CA ALA A 322 20.51 18.35 5.21
C ALA A 322 19.69 17.29 5.98
N VAL A 323 19.36 16.15 5.36
CA VAL A 323 18.62 15.04 5.97
C VAL A 323 19.53 13.84 6.24
N MET A 324 20.44 13.55 5.31
CA MET A 324 21.25 12.33 5.33
C MET A 324 22.65 12.53 5.92
N GLY A 325 23.16 13.76 5.93
CA GLY A 325 24.48 14.10 6.45
C GLY A 325 25.65 13.69 5.55
N ASN A 326 25.37 13.32 4.29
CA ASN A 326 26.36 12.99 3.27
C ASN A 326 25.87 13.46 1.89
N ASN A 327 26.71 13.36 0.86
CA ASN A 327 26.34 13.65 -0.53
C ASN A 327 26.99 12.62 -1.49
N PRO A 328 26.24 11.62 -2.00
CA PRO A 328 26.78 10.57 -2.85
C PRO A 328 27.01 11.00 -4.31
N SER A 329 26.50 12.15 -4.73
CA SER A 329 26.40 12.54 -6.14
C SER A 329 27.74 12.70 -6.86
N LYS A 330 27.84 12.22 -8.09
CA LYS A 330 29.00 12.47 -8.98
C LYS A 330 29.17 13.94 -9.33
N PHE A 331 28.11 14.61 -9.75
CA PHE A 331 28.15 15.96 -10.31
C PHE A 331 27.87 17.00 -9.23
N ARG A 332 28.91 17.65 -8.73
CA ARG A 332 28.79 18.50 -7.54
C ARG A 332 28.05 19.83 -7.81
N GLY A 333 27.14 20.17 -6.90
CA GLY A 333 26.49 21.48 -6.84
C GLY A 333 25.26 21.44 -5.93
N ALA A 334 25.17 22.36 -4.97
CA ALA A 334 24.10 22.39 -3.98
C ALA A 334 22.69 22.35 -4.59
N ASN A 335 22.49 23.06 -5.71
CA ASN A 335 21.22 23.15 -6.42
C ASN A 335 21.11 22.16 -7.60
N ARG A 336 21.97 21.14 -7.67
CA ARG A 336 21.81 20.04 -8.64
C ARG A 336 20.95 18.94 -8.02
N PRO A 337 20.28 18.11 -8.83
CA PRO A 337 19.60 16.93 -8.31
C PRO A 337 20.62 16.03 -7.60
N VAL A 338 20.18 15.40 -6.51
CA VAL A 338 20.94 14.29 -5.93
C VAL A 338 20.84 13.09 -6.87
N GLU A 339 22.00 12.55 -7.23
CA GLU A 339 22.14 11.28 -7.96
C GLU A 339 23.10 10.31 -7.25
N GLN A 340 23.26 9.10 -7.78
CA GLN A 340 23.87 7.92 -7.13
C GLN A 340 23.11 7.43 -5.88
N VAL A 341 21.81 7.66 -5.86
CA VAL A 341 20.89 7.21 -4.79
C VAL A 341 20.00 6.10 -5.30
N SER A 342 19.89 5.02 -4.52
CA SER A 342 19.01 3.92 -4.83
C SER A 342 17.60 4.17 -4.30
N TRP A 343 16.62 3.45 -4.82
CA TRP A 343 15.25 3.49 -4.30
C TRP A 343 15.20 3.21 -2.78
N ASP A 344 16.02 2.27 -2.31
CA ASP A 344 16.13 1.95 -0.88
C ASP A 344 16.69 3.12 -0.05
N ASP A 345 17.70 3.86 -0.55
CA ASP A 345 18.17 5.04 0.17
C ASP A 345 17.13 6.15 0.19
N VAL A 346 16.35 6.29 -0.88
CA VAL A 346 15.28 7.27 -0.97
C VAL A 346 14.23 7.00 0.09
N LEU A 347 13.90 5.74 0.37
CA LEU A 347 13.03 5.40 1.50
C LEU A 347 13.62 5.78 2.85
N VAL A 348 14.93 5.61 3.05
CA VAL A 348 15.61 6.05 4.28
C VAL A 348 15.57 7.58 4.40
N PHE A 349 15.83 8.30 3.32
CA PHE A 349 15.71 9.77 3.27
C PHE A 349 14.29 10.21 3.61
N ILE A 350 13.26 9.60 3.01
CA ILE A 350 11.85 9.90 3.27
C ILE A 350 11.50 9.64 4.73
N SER A 351 11.94 8.51 5.30
CA SER A 351 11.70 8.15 6.70
C SER A 351 12.27 9.22 7.65
N LYS A 352 13.53 9.63 7.43
CA LYS A 352 14.16 10.70 8.22
C LYS A 352 13.46 12.05 8.04
N LEU A 353 13.09 12.40 6.81
CA LEU A 353 12.37 13.65 6.52
C LEU A 353 10.98 13.68 7.21
N ASN A 354 10.26 12.56 7.19
CA ASN A 354 8.97 12.41 7.87
C ASN A 354 9.14 12.52 9.39
N ALA A 355 10.14 11.86 9.96
CA ALA A 355 10.43 11.97 11.40
C ALA A 355 10.78 13.41 11.81
N LYS A 356 11.52 14.14 10.96
CA LYS A 356 11.90 15.55 11.21
C LYS A 356 10.71 16.52 11.13
N THR A 357 9.78 16.28 10.21
CA THR A 357 8.72 17.25 9.86
C THR A 357 7.35 16.90 10.43
N GLY A 358 7.13 15.66 10.85
CA GLY A 358 5.81 15.13 11.19
C GLY A 358 4.85 15.06 9.99
N LYS A 359 5.36 15.15 8.76
CA LYS A 359 4.57 15.10 7.53
C LYS A 359 4.66 13.72 6.88
N ARG A 360 3.90 13.55 5.80
CA ARG A 360 3.79 12.29 5.04
C ARG A 360 4.32 12.46 3.63
N TYR A 361 5.63 12.58 3.52
CA TYR A 361 6.36 12.45 2.25
C TYR A 361 6.46 10.99 1.82
N ARG A 362 6.49 10.78 0.51
CA ARG A 362 6.65 9.49 -0.17
C ARG A 362 7.20 9.70 -1.57
N LEU A 363 7.53 8.62 -2.28
CA LEU A 363 7.65 8.67 -3.73
C LEU A 363 6.26 8.87 -4.36
N PRO A 364 6.14 9.59 -5.49
CA PRO A 364 4.92 9.59 -6.28
C PRO A 364 4.62 8.18 -6.80
N SER A 365 3.35 7.86 -7.02
CA SER A 365 3.04 6.74 -7.92
C SER A 365 3.46 7.11 -9.35
N GLU A 366 3.63 6.11 -10.20
CA GLU A 366 3.89 6.33 -11.62
C GLU A 366 2.76 7.12 -12.29
N ALA A 367 1.52 6.82 -11.90
CA ALA A 367 0.34 7.55 -12.36
C ALA A 367 0.34 9.02 -11.95
N GLU A 368 0.67 9.32 -10.69
CA GLU A 368 0.80 10.70 -10.20
C GLU A 368 1.93 11.44 -10.92
N TRP A 369 3.05 10.76 -11.16
CA TRP A 369 4.19 11.33 -11.88
C TRP A 369 3.81 11.70 -13.31
N GLU A 370 3.16 10.79 -14.06
CA GLU A 370 2.76 11.08 -15.45
C GLU A 370 1.66 12.14 -15.54
N TYR A 371 0.68 12.09 -14.63
CA TYR A 371 -0.36 13.14 -14.52
C TYR A 371 0.29 14.52 -14.35
N ALA A 372 1.24 14.60 -13.42
CA ALA A 372 1.95 15.82 -13.11
C ALA A 372 2.88 16.26 -14.25
N ALA A 373 3.54 15.32 -14.93
CA ALA A 373 4.42 15.59 -16.06
C ALA A 373 3.65 16.20 -17.24
N ARG A 374 2.46 15.65 -17.54
CA ARG A 374 1.56 16.14 -18.60
C ARG A 374 0.93 17.48 -18.28
N ALA A 375 0.61 17.74 -17.00
CA ALA A 375 -0.03 18.98 -16.55
C ALA A 375 -1.23 19.42 -17.42
N GLY A 376 -2.05 18.44 -17.81
CA GLY A 376 -3.25 18.62 -18.64
C GLY A 376 -3.04 18.57 -20.16
N THR A 377 -1.83 18.32 -20.65
CA THR A 377 -1.61 18.07 -22.09
C THR A 377 -1.79 16.59 -22.45
N THR A 378 -2.07 16.33 -23.72
CA THR A 378 -2.06 14.99 -24.32
C THR A 378 -0.88 14.80 -25.27
N THR A 379 0.00 15.80 -25.34
CA THR A 379 1.17 15.84 -26.21
C THR A 379 2.29 14.96 -25.67
N ARG A 380 3.29 14.71 -26.51
CA ARG A 380 4.45 13.90 -26.14
C ARG A 380 5.26 14.48 -24.98
N TYR A 381 5.48 15.78 -24.99
CA TYR A 381 6.14 16.54 -23.92
C TYR A 381 5.16 17.54 -23.30
N ALA A 382 5.47 18.05 -22.11
CA ALA A 382 4.63 19.05 -21.44
C ALA A 382 4.45 20.35 -22.26
N TRP A 383 5.37 20.64 -23.19
CA TRP A 383 5.39 21.84 -24.03
C TRP A 383 4.95 21.61 -25.49
N GLY A 384 4.63 20.38 -25.89
CA GLY A 384 4.25 20.05 -27.27
C GLY A 384 4.76 18.69 -27.73
N ASP A 385 4.68 18.42 -29.04
CA ASP A 385 5.08 17.12 -29.62
C ASP A 385 6.52 17.09 -30.12
N ASP A 386 7.11 18.26 -30.36
CA ASP A 386 8.50 18.41 -30.76
C ASP A 386 9.41 18.66 -29.55
N VAL A 387 10.55 17.98 -29.52
CA VAL A 387 11.53 18.15 -28.43
C VAL A 387 12.06 19.58 -28.36
N GLY A 388 12.23 20.23 -29.52
CA GLY A 388 12.82 21.57 -29.62
C GLY A 388 14.29 21.62 -29.17
N LYS A 389 14.77 22.82 -28.85
CA LYS A 389 16.11 23.05 -28.29
C LYS A 389 16.01 23.84 -27.00
N GLY A 390 16.75 23.42 -25.97
CA GLY A 390 16.82 24.11 -24.69
C GLY A 390 15.56 23.99 -23.83
N ASN A 391 14.70 22.99 -24.08
CA ASN A 391 13.50 22.74 -23.27
C ASN A 391 13.75 21.78 -22.09
N ALA A 392 14.82 21.00 -22.15
CA ALA A 392 15.19 20.00 -21.14
C ALA A 392 16.70 19.73 -21.19
N ASN A 393 17.24 19.10 -20.14
CA ASN A 393 18.59 18.54 -20.18
C ASN A 393 18.54 17.08 -20.62
N CYS A 394 18.67 16.82 -21.91
CA CYS A 394 18.61 15.48 -22.47
C CYS A 394 19.55 15.33 -23.67
N PRO A 395 19.89 14.09 -24.08
CA PRO A 395 20.64 13.84 -25.30
C PRO A 395 20.00 14.45 -26.55
N GLY A 396 20.64 15.47 -27.13
CA GLY A 396 20.17 16.16 -28.33
C GLY A 396 19.15 17.28 -28.07
N CYS A 397 18.85 17.58 -26.81
CA CYS A 397 18.04 18.74 -26.44
C CYS A 397 18.81 20.07 -26.65
N GLY A 398 20.13 20.06 -26.82
CA GLY A 398 20.93 21.25 -27.12
C GLY A 398 21.15 22.19 -25.93
N SER A 399 20.96 21.70 -24.71
CA SER A 399 21.36 22.41 -23.49
C SER A 399 22.90 22.41 -23.38
N ARG A 400 23.48 23.33 -22.58
CA ARG A 400 24.93 23.32 -22.32
C ARG A 400 25.42 22.11 -21.50
N TRP A 401 24.51 21.38 -20.87
CA TRP A 401 24.78 20.20 -20.02
C TRP A 401 24.46 18.87 -20.71
N ASP A 402 23.81 18.93 -21.88
CA ASP A 402 23.43 17.80 -22.73
C ASP A 402 24.62 16.84 -22.93
N ASN A 403 24.45 15.57 -22.55
CA ASN A 403 25.47 14.51 -22.59
C ASN A 403 26.78 14.83 -21.84
N ARG A 404 26.77 15.77 -20.88
CA ARG A 404 27.95 16.14 -20.09
C ARG A 404 27.76 15.89 -18.60
N GLU A 405 26.70 16.44 -18.04
CA GLU A 405 26.40 16.37 -16.61
C GLU A 405 24.92 16.72 -16.36
N THR A 406 24.48 16.61 -15.11
CA THR A 406 23.20 17.17 -14.68
C THR A 406 23.15 18.69 -14.94
N ALA A 407 21.97 19.29 -14.85
CA ALA A 407 21.81 20.75 -14.75
C ALA A 407 21.40 21.09 -13.31
N PRO A 408 21.62 22.33 -12.83
CA PRO A 408 20.91 22.82 -11.66
C PRO A 408 19.40 22.66 -11.86
N VAL A 409 18.68 22.24 -10.83
CA VAL A 409 17.23 22.11 -10.91
C VAL A 409 16.57 23.45 -11.22
N GLY A 410 15.46 23.43 -11.94
CA GLY A 410 14.73 24.63 -12.37
C GLY A 410 15.39 25.40 -13.51
N SER A 411 16.32 24.78 -14.25
CA SER A 411 17.05 25.45 -15.35
C SER A 411 16.20 25.67 -16.61
N PHE A 412 15.08 24.95 -16.75
CA PHE A 412 14.18 25.01 -17.90
C PHE A 412 12.81 25.58 -17.53
N GLN A 413 11.93 25.76 -18.52
CA GLN A 413 10.58 26.25 -18.25
C GLN A 413 9.77 25.20 -17.47
N PRO A 414 9.01 25.60 -16.45
CA PRO A 414 8.10 24.68 -15.78
C PRO A 414 6.91 24.34 -16.67
N ASN A 415 6.27 23.20 -16.41
CA ASN A 415 4.99 22.88 -17.01
C ASN A 415 3.82 23.69 -16.40
N ARG A 416 2.60 23.47 -16.86
CA ARG A 416 1.40 24.22 -16.40
C ARG A 416 1.07 24.03 -14.92
N PHE A 417 1.61 23.01 -14.26
CA PHE A 417 1.49 22.83 -12.82
C PHE A 417 2.65 23.48 -12.05
N GLY A 418 3.57 24.20 -12.70
CA GLY A 418 4.69 24.85 -12.05
C GLY A 418 5.83 23.89 -11.68
N LEU A 419 5.85 22.69 -12.27
CA LEU A 419 6.88 21.67 -12.04
C LEU A 419 7.98 21.78 -13.07
N TYR A 420 9.21 21.69 -12.61
CA TYR A 420 10.42 21.77 -13.41
C TYR A 420 11.00 20.37 -13.64
N ASP A 421 11.76 20.25 -14.73
CA ASP A 421 12.61 19.10 -15.04
C ASP A 421 11.86 17.76 -15.08
N MET A 422 10.55 17.77 -15.33
CA MET A 422 9.76 16.55 -15.51
C MET A 422 10.21 15.73 -16.73
N GLN A 423 10.98 16.32 -17.64
CA GLN A 423 11.61 15.66 -18.77
C GLN A 423 13.11 15.96 -18.78
N GLY A 424 13.95 14.92 -18.72
CA GLY A 424 15.40 15.01 -18.71
C GLY A 424 16.00 15.22 -17.32
N ASN A 425 17.24 15.72 -17.30
CA ASN A 425 18.10 15.93 -16.15
C ASN A 425 18.48 14.63 -15.43
N VAL A 426 17.62 14.03 -14.62
CA VAL A 426 17.82 12.69 -14.04
C VAL A 426 16.54 11.87 -14.15
N TRP A 427 16.71 10.56 -14.33
CA TRP A 427 15.64 9.61 -14.13
C TRP A 427 15.12 9.70 -12.70
N GLU A 428 13.82 9.58 -12.51
CA GLU A 428 13.21 9.73 -11.20
C GLU A 428 12.57 8.44 -10.72
N TRP A 429 12.98 7.98 -9.54
CA TRP A 429 12.33 6.87 -8.83
C TRP A 429 10.86 7.17 -8.55
N VAL A 430 9.99 6.18 -8.79
CA VAL A 430 8.59 6.18 -8.35
C VAL A 430 8.30 4.97 -7.45
N GLN A 431 7.12 4.94 -6.83
CA GLN A 431 6.75 3.90 -5.87
C GLN A 431 6.56 2.51 -6.52
N ASP A 432 6.16 2.49 -7.78
CA ASP A 432 5.59 1.35 -8.49
C ASP A 432 6.61 0.24 -8.81
N CYS A 433 6.07 -0.98 -8.90
CA CYS A 433 6.75 -2.12 -9.49
C CYS A 433 6.63 -2.08 -11.01
N PHE A 434 7.67 -2.52 -11.70
CA PHE A 434 7.62 -2.69 -13.15
C PHE A 434 6.65 -3.80 -13.55
N HIS A 435 5.86 -3.51 -14.58
CA HIS A 435 5.00 -4.44 -15.30
C HIS A 435 5.20 -4.20 -16.80
N ASP A 436 5.12 -5.26 -17.60
CA ASP A 436 5.44 -5.21 -19.03
C ASP A 436 4.51 -4.29 -19.85
N ASN A 437 3.33 -3.95 -19.32
CA ASN A 437 2.34 -3.09 -19.95
C ASN A 437 1.33 -2.55 -18.91
N TYR A 438 0.31 -1.80 -19.35
CA TYR A 438 -0.76 -1.25 -18.51
C TYR A 438 -2.04 -2.10 -18.43
N SER A 439 -2.02 -3.35 -18.87
CA SER A 439 -3.18 -4.24 -18.77
C SER A 439 -3.43 -4.61 -17.30
N GLY A 440 -4.52 -4.13 -16.73
CA GLY A 440 -4.84 -4.32 -15.31
C GLY A 440 -4.21 -3.27 -14.38
N ALA A 441 -3.67 -2.19 -14.92
CA ALA A 441 -3.15 -1.08 -14.13
C ALA A 441 -4.25 -0.43 -13.26
N PRO A 442 -3.92 0.05 -12.04
CA PRO A 442 -4.83 0.86 -11.24
C PRO A 442 -5.28 2.13 -11.99
N ASN A 443 -6.54 2.53 -11.78
CA ASN A 443 -7.14 3.69 -12.44
C ASN A 443 -7.46 4.86 -11.48
N ASP A 444 -7.01 4.76 -10.23
CA ASP A 444 -7.30 5.68 -9.12
C ASP A 444 -6.07 6.50 -8.67
N GLY A 445 -4.95 6.38 -9.39
CA GLY A 445 -3.68 7.03 -9.07
C GLY A 445 -2.85 6.31 -8.01
N SER A 446 -3.31 5.18 -7.47
CA SER A 446 -2.51 4.35 -6.57
C SER A 446 -1.31 3.73 -7.30
N ALA A 447 -0.25 3.43 -6.54
CA ALA A 447 0.92 2.77 -7.09
C ALA A 447 0.61 1.30 -7.40
N TRP A 448 1.06 0.81 -8.54
CA TRP A 448 0.94 -0.59 -8.94
C TRP A 448 2.04 -1.42 -8.29
N THR A 449 1.71 -1.99 -7.13
CA THR A 449 2.60 -2.85 -6.36
C THR A 449 2.42 -4.32 -6.72
N GLY A 450 3.50 -5.09 -6.79
CA GLY A 450 3.49 -6.55 -6.97
C GLY A 450 3.75 -7.33 -5.68
N GLU A 451 3.70 -8.67 -5.77
CA GLU A 451 4.08 -9.58 -4.68
C GLU A 451 5.63 -9.76 -4.65
N ASN A 452 6.28 -9.46 -3.51
CA ASN A 452 7.74 -9.57 -3.28
C ASN A 452 8.65 -8.79 -4.27
N SER A 453 9.98 -8.85 -4.09
CA SER A 453 10.97 -7.96 -4.73
C SER A 453 10.80 -7.80 -6.24
N CYS A 454 10.30 -6.65 -6.66
CA CYS A 454 10.05 -6.31 -8.07
C CYS A 454 11.12 -5.36 -8.60
N TYR A 455 11.33 -5.34 -9.92
CA TYR A 455 12.05 -4.23 -10.55
C TYR A 455 11.27 -2.94 -10.34
N ARG A 456 12.00 -1.84 -10.17
CA ARG A 456 11.43 -0.53 -9.88
C ARG A 456 11.33 0.30 -11.16
N ILE A 457 10.27 1.08 -11.26
CA ILE A 457 10.09 2.03 -12.34
C ILE A 457 10.91 3.30 -12.07
N ILE A 458 11.49 3.83 -13.15
CA ILE A 458 11.99 5.20 -13.25
C ILE A 458 11.31 5.94 -14.40
N ARG A 459 11.15 7.25 -14.24
CA ARG A 459 10.43 8.13 -15.18
C ARG A 459 11.25 9.36 -15.58
N GLY A 460 10.89 9.97 -16.72
CA GLY A 460 11.38 11.31 -17.13
C GLY A 460 12.61 11.38 -18.01
N GLY A 461 13.44 10.32 -18.05
CA GLY A 461 14.70 10.34 -18.78
C GLY A 461 15.79 11.15 -18.06
N ALA A 462 16.98 11.25 -18.65
CA ALA A 462 18.12 11.89 -17.99
C ALA A 462 19.02 12.66 -18.96
N TRP A 463 20.08 13.28 -18.42
CA TRP A 463 21.06 14.07 -19.14
C TRP A 463 21.92 13.28 -20.15
N ASN A 464 22.05 11.96 -19.98
CA ASN A 464 23.00 11.12 -20.73
C ASN A 464 22.39 9.99 -21.57
N TYR A 465 23.29 9.40 -22.36
CA TYR A 465 23.02 8.40 -23.37
C TYR A 465 22.59 7.05 -22.80
N ASN A 466 21.31 6.71 -23.00
CA ASN A 466 20.86 5.36 -23.36
C ASN A 466 19.60 5.48 -24.21
N TYR A 467 19.82 5.53 -25.53
CA TYR A 467 18.86 5.38 -26.63
C TYR A 467 17.59 6.25 -26.65
N LYS A 468 17.69 7.29 -27.50
CA LYS A 468 16.63 8.06 -28.19
C LYS A 468 15.77 8.99 -27.31
N LEU A 469 15.29 10.07 -27.95
CA LEU A 469 14.20 10.95 -27.48
C LEU A 469 12.93 10.22 -27.03
N LYS A 470 12.86 8.88 -27.23
CA LYS A 470 11.86 8.00 -26.64
C LYS A 470 11.76 8.16 -25.13
N ASN A 471 12.91 8.26 -24.46
CA ASN A 471 13.01 8.11 -23.00
C ASN A 471 12.66 9.36 -22.18
N ILE A 472 12.43 10.50 -22.84
CA ILE A 472 12.07 11.76 -22.17
C ILE A 472 10.63 12.20 -22.47
N SER A 473 9.82 11.35 -23.11
CA SER A 473 8.39 11.67 -23.28
C SER A 473 7.68 11.64 -21.92
N SER A 474 6.51 12.27 -21.84
CA SER A 474 5.70 12.23 -20.62
C SER A 474 5.26 10.80 -20.28
N ALA A 475 5.05 9.95 -21.30
CA ALA A 475 4.63 8.55 -21.15
C ALA A 475 5.78 7.56 -20.90
N ALA A 476 7.01 7.97 -21.20
CA ALA A 476 8.17 7.11 -21.13
C ALA A 476 8.38 6.55 -19.73
N ARG A 477 8.52 5.24 -19.68
CA ARG A 477 8.88 4.45 -18.50
C ARG A 477 10.12 3.65 -18.76
N ASN A 478 10.85 3.32 -17.70
CA ASN A 478 11.92 2.34 -17.79
C ASN A 478 11.98 1.51 -16.50
N ALA A 479 12.51 0.29 -16.62
CA ALA A 479 12.71 -0.62 -15.50
C ALA A 479 14.18 -0.62 -15.09
N GLU A 480 14.44 -0.49 -13.79
CA GLU A 480 15.79 -0.70 -13.29
C GLU A 480 16.00 -2.18 -12.94
N VAL A 481 16.70 -2.87 -13.85
CA VAL A 481 16.91 -4.33 -13.81
C VAL A 481 17.78 -4.75 -12.62
N GLN A 482 18.60 -3.85 -12.08
CA GLN A 482 19.35 -4.11 -10.83
C GLN A 482 18.48 -3.93 -9.58
N GLY A 483 17.19 -3.62 -9.73
CA GLY A 483 16.21 -3.54 -8.65
C GLY A 483 16.37 -2.28 -7.79
N SER A 484 15.88 -2.35 -6.54
CA SER A 484 15.79 -1.21 -5.61
C SER A 484 17.13 -0.69 -5.10
N SER A 485 18.20 -1.45 -5.25
CA SER A 485 19.56 -1.11 -4.81
C SER A 485 20.42 -0.45 -5.89
N SER A 486 19.93 -0.38 -7.13
CA SER A 486 20.64 0.23 -8.25
C SER A 486 20.89 1.72 -8.03
N ARG A 487 22.02 2.19 -8.55
CA ARG A 487 22.48 3.58 -8.45
C ARG A 487 23.09 3.99 -9.77
N GLY A 488 22.70 5.16 -10.26
CA GLY A 488 23.29 5.79 -11.44
C GLY A 488 23.58 7.26 -11.21
N ASP A 489 24.57 7.79 -11.93
CA ASP A 489 24.86 9.23 -11.98
C ASP A 489 23.84 10.05 -12.77
N ASN A 490 22.78 9.37 -13.20
CA ASN A 490 21.65 9.87 -13.96
C ASN A 490 20.32 9.47 -13.32
N GLN A 491 20.34 8.95 -12.08
CA GLN A 491 19.17 8.50 -11.32
C GLN A 491 19.06 9.31 -10.03
N GLY A 492 17.94 10.00 -9.87
CA GLY A 492 17.54 10.73 -8.68
C GLY A 492 16.06 10.47 -8.38
N PHE A 493 15.39 11.46 -7.78
CA PHE A 493 13.97 11.34 -7.43
C PHE A 493 13.37 12.70 -7.10
N ARG A 494 12.03 12.77 -7.14
CA ARG A 494 11.26 13.83 -6.50
C ARG A 494 10.28 13.25 -5.48
N LEU A 495 9.80 14.09 -4.57
CA LEU A 495 8.87 13.66 -3.53
C LEU A 495 7.43 13.97 -3.92
N ALA A 496 6.52 13.11 -3.49
CA ALA A 496 5.14 13.46 -3.24
C ALA A 496 4.89 13.65 -1.74
N ARG A 497 3.85 14.39 -1.39
CA ARG A 497 3.40 14.60 -0.01
C ARG A 497 1.89 14.56 0.06
N MET A 498 1.37 13.77 1.00
CA MET A 498 -0.06 13.72 1.29
C MET A 498 -0.51 15.02 1.96
N LEU A 499 -1.67 15.52 1.55
CA LEU A 499 -2.31 16.69 2.13
C LEU A 499 -3.35 16.26 3.20
N PRO A 500 -3.74 17.17 4.12
CA PRO A 500 -4.66 16.87 5.23
C PRO A 500 -6.03 16.37 4.82
#